data_AF-A0A933RUY6-F1
#
_entry.id   AF-A0A933RUY6-F1
#
_cell.length_a   1.000
_cell.length_b   1.000
_cell.length_c   1.000
_cell.angle_alpha   90.00
_cell.angle_beta   90.00
_cell.angle_gamma   90.00
#
_symmetry.space_group_name_H-M   'P 1'
#
loop_
_entity.id
_entity.type
_entity.pdbx_description
1 polymer ?
#
loop_
_entity_poly.entity_id
_entity_poly.type
_entity_poly.pdbx_seq_one_letter_code
_entity_poly.pdbx_strand_id
1 'polypeptide(L)'
;MAHTLDQKIIGLLEQETALRQWLEQMRALTKDARGATVIAGLTPEETEEFLRLNPRVQSYGNGMTAADFKAASERHAELKDKIDAALQDNAIESLSDWGGVAARG
;
A
#
# COMPACT_ATOMS: atom_id res chain seq x y z
N MET A 1 -21.95 -13.52 -8.74
CA MET A 1 -21.04 -13.77 -7.59
C MET A 1 -20.21 -12.52 -7.42
N ALA A 2 -20.37 -11.79 -6.31
CA ALA A 2 -19.61 -10.57 -6.09
C ALA A 2 -18.15 -10.97 -5.83
N HIS A 3 -17.23 -10.54 -6.71
CA HIS A 3 -15.80 -10.66 -6.43
C HIS A 3 -15.53 -9.92 -5.11
N THR A 4 -15.11 -10.66 -4.09
CA THR A 4 -14.72 -10.07 -2.82
C THR A 4 -13.56 -9.12 -3.05
N LEU A 5 -13.53 -8.03 -2.30
CA LEU A 5 -12.55 -6.96 -2.49
C LEU A 5 -11.10 -7.47 -2.40
N ASP A 6 -10.87 -8.51 -1.60
CA ASP A 6 -9.61 -9.27 -1.54
C ASP A 6 -9.20 -9.89 -2.90
N GLN A 7 -10.13 -10.53 -3.63
CA GLN A 7 -9.82 -11.08 -4.96
C GLN A 7 -9.44 -10.00 -5.96
N LYS A 8 -10.03 -8.80 -5.85
CA LYS A 8 -9.67 -7.66 -6.69
C LYS A 8 -8.26 -7.16 -6.38
N ILE A 9 -7.93 -7.03 -5.09
CA ILE A 9 -6.59 -6.62 -4.66
C ILE A 9 -5.55 -7.62 -5.16
N ILE A 10 -5.79 -8.92 -4.98
CA ILE A 10 -4.87 -9.97 -5.48
C ILE A 10 -4.73 -9.86 -7.00
N GLY A 11 -5.83 -9.76 -7.74
CA GLY A 11 -5.78 -9.62 -9.19
C GLY A 11 -5.04 -8.37 -9.68
N LEU A 12 -5.16 -7.25 -8.96
CA LEU A 12 -4.41 -6.01 -9.27
C LEU A 12 -2.92 -6.17 -8.96
N LEU A 13 -2.56 -6.82 -7.85
CA LEU A 13 -1.17 -7.13 -7.51
C LEU A 13 -0.52 -8.09 -8.50
N GLU A 14 -1.29 -9.04 -9.06
CA GLU A 14 -0.81 -9.97 -10.09
C GLU A 14 -0.61 -9.27 -11.45
N GLN A 15 -1.42 -8.27 -11.77
CA GLN A 15 -1.27 -7.47 -13.00
C GLN A 15 -0.05 -6.54 -12.92
N GLU A 16 0.20 -5.96 -11.75
CA GLU A 16 1.26 -4.97 -11.52
C GLU A 16 2.44 -5.59 -10.74
N THR A 17 3.15 -6.54 -11.37
CA THR A 17 4.27 -7.27 -10.73
C THR A 17 5.34 -6.33 -10.16
N ALA A 18 5.64 -5.21 -10.84
CA ALA A 18 6.61 -4.24 -10.35
C ALA A 18 6.15 -3.55 -9.05
N LEU A 19 4.85 -3.21 -8.96
CA LEU A 19 4.26 -2.62 -7.78
C LEU A 19 4.24 -3.61 -6.62
N ARG A 20 3.86 -4.87 -6.90
CA ARG A 20 3.93 -5.95 -5.91
C ARG A 20 5.34 -6.13 -5.36
N GLN A 21 6.35 -6.23 -6.23
CA GLN A 21 7.74 -6.39 -5.79
C GLN A 21 8.22 -5.21 -4.95
N TRP A 22 7.83 -3.99 -5.32
CA TRP A 22 8.14 -2.80 -4.53
C TRP A 22 7.49 -2.84 -3.14
N LEU A 23 6.21 -3.22 -3.04
CA LEU A 23 5.52 -3.37 -1.76
C LEU A 23 6.11 -4.51 -0.91
N GLU A 24 6.53 -5.62 -1.54
CA GLU A 24 7.23 -6.72 -0.86
C GLU A 24 8.60 -6.28 -0.34
N GLN A 25 9.37 -5.52 -1.13
CA GLN A 25 10.67 -5.00 -0.75
C GLN A 25 10.58 -4.07 0.47
N MET A 26 9.56 -3.22 0.52
CA MET A 26 9.30 -2.34 1.67
C MET A 26 8.63 -3.06 2.84
N ARG A 27 8.32 -4.36 2.71
CA ARG A 27 7.52 -5.13 3.68
C ARG A 27 6.17 -4.47 4.00
N ALA A 28 5.61 -3.77 3.01
CA ALA A 28 4.36 -3.04 3.13
C ALA A 28 3.13 -3.92 2.92
N LEU A 29 3.26 -5.14 2.38
CA LEU A 29 2.15 -6.08 2.28
C LEU A 29 1.90 -6.79 3.62
N THR A 30 0.68 -6.66 4.14
CA THR A 30 0.23 -7.30 5.37
C THR A 30 -1.14 -7.97 5.20
N LYS A 31 -1.63 -8.59 6.26
CA LYS A 31 -2.97 -9.18 6.34
C LYS A 31 -3.83 -8.36 7.28
N ASP A 32 -5.03 -8.01 6.85
CA ASP A 32 -6.05 -7.40 7.72
C ASP A 32 -6.54 -8.43 8.77
N ALA A 33 -7.27 -7.96 9.79
CA ALA A 33 -7.90 -8.81 10.81
C ALA A 33 -8.76 -9.96 10.24
N ARG A 34 -9.24 -9.81 8.99
CA ARG A 34 -10.02 -10.82 8.26
C ARG A 34 -9.19 -11.76 7.39
N GLY A 35 -7.86 -11.63 7.39
CA GLY A 35 -6.93 -12.42 6.57
C GLY A 35 -6.80 -11.96 5.12
N ALA A 36 -7.39 -10.81 4.75
CA ALA A 36 -7.30 -10.23 3.41
C ALA A 36 -5.93 -9.55 3.20
N THR A 37 -5.41 -9.62 1.98
CA THR A 37 -4.15 -8.92 1.64
C THR A 37 -4.41 -7.42 1.58
N VAL A 38 -3.66 -6.64 2.37
CA VAL A 38 -3.76 -5.17 2.41
C VAL A 38 -2.37 -4.55 2.50
N ILE A 39 -2.27 -3.25 2.20
CA ILE A 39 -1.03 -2.50 2.42
C ILE A 39 -1.04 -1.95 3.85
N ALA A 40 0.11 -1.98 4.53
CA ALA A 40 0.30 -1.44 5.88
C ALA A 40 -0.19 0.01 5.96
N GLY A 41 -1.00 0.30 6.99
CA GLY A 41 -1.61 1.62 7.18
C GLY A 41 -2.85 1.91 6.34
N LEU A 42 -3.21 1.02 5.41
CA LEU A 42 -4.38 1.19 4.54
C LEU A 42 -5.46 0.15 4.85
N THR A 43 -6.71 0.58 4.70
CA THR A 43 -7.85 -0.33 4.65
C THR A 43 -7.85 -1.14 3.34
N PRO A 44 -8.62 -2.25 3.26
CA PRO A 44 -8.80 -2.97 2.00
C PRO A 44 -9.26 -2.06 0.85
N GLU A 45 -10.20 -1.15 1.12
CA GLU A 45 -10.75 -0.22 0.12
C GLU A 45 -9.67 0.76 -0.38
N GLU A 46 -8.90 1.34 0.54
CA GLU A 46 -7.76 2.21 0.20
C GLU A 46 -6.63 1.45 -0.53
N THR A 47 -6.43 0.17 -0.21
CA THR A 47 -5.48 -0.69 -0.92
C THR A 47 -5.92 -0.89 -2.37
N GLU A 48 -7.19 -1.22 -2.62
CA GLU A 48 -7.71 -1.33 -3.99
C GLU A 48 -7.58 0.01 -4.73
N GLU A 49 -7.90 1.12 -4.07
CA GLU A 49 -7.79 2.47 -4.63
C GLU A 49 -6.34 2.79 -5.03
N PHE A 50 -5.37 2.53 -4.14
CA PHE A 50 -3.95 2.75 -4.41
C PHE A 50 -3.46 1.95 -5.64
N LEU A 51 -3.80 0.65 -5.67
CA LEU A 51 -3.43 -0.23 -6.78
C LEU A 51 -4.08 0.19 -8.10
N ARG A 52 -5.28 0.77 -8.06
CA ARG A 52 -5.95 1.33 -9.25
C ARG A 52 -5.35 2.66 -9.71
N LEU A 53 -4.88 3.49 -8.78
CA LEU A 53 -4.33 4.81 -9.09
C LEU A 53 -2.92 4.73 -9.66
N ASN A 54 -2.10 3.77 -9.21
CA ASN A 54 -0.71 3.64 -9.67
C ASN A 54 -0.54 3.61 -11.20
N PRO A 55 -1.22 2.73 -11.97
CA PRO A 55 -1.06 2.70 -13.42
C PRO A 55 -1.63 3.97 -14.10
N ARG A 56 -2.62 4.63 -13.49
CA ARG A 56 -3.19 5.89 -13.99
C ARG A 56 -2.25 7.07 -13.84
N VAL A 57 -1.51 7.11 -12.73
CA VAL A 57 -0.47 8.12 -12.48
C VAL A 57 0.76 7.85 -13.36
N GLN A 58 1.10 6.59 -13.62
CA GLN A 58 2.22 6.25 -14.50
C GLN A 58 1.92 6.44 -16.00
N SER A 59 0.67 6.27 -16.43
CA SER A 59 0.26 6.36 -17.84
C SER A 59 -0.23 7.77 -18.25
N TYR A 60 0.35 8.83 -17.68
CA TYR A 60 0.02 10.19 -18.08
C TYR A 60 0.17 10.36 -19.61
N GLY A 61 -0.97 10.53 -20.30
CA GLY A 61 -1.02 10.60 -21.76
C GLY A 61 -2.21 9.90 -22.41
N ASN A 62 -2.88 8.96 -21.72
CA ASN A 62 -3.95 8.14 -22.33
C ASN A 62 -5.37 8.74 -22.20
N GLY A 63 -5.53 10.02 -22.58
CA GLY A 63 -6.85 10.70 -22.61
C GLY A 63 -7.33 11.26 -21.27
N MET A 64 -6.48 11.31 -20.25
CA MET A 64 -6.77 11.90 -18.95
C MET A 64 -6.49 13.41 -18.96
N THR A 65 -7.38 14.21 -18.39
CA THR A 65 -7.14 15.66 -18.30
C THR A 65 -6.05 15.96 -17.28
N ALA A 66 -5.38 17.11 -17.40
CA ALA A 66 -4.37 17.54 -16.42
C ALA A 66 -4.97 17.68 -15.01
N ALA A 67 -6.26 18.03 -14.90
CA ALA A 67 -6.96 18.12 -13.61
C ALA A 67 -7.20 16.73 -13.00
N ASP A 68 -7.63 15.75 -13.80
CA ASP A 68 -7.81 14.37 -13.34
C ASP A 68 -6.48 13.73 -12.95
N PHE A 69 -5.41 14.03 -13.70
CA PHE A 69 -4.05 13.62 -13.34
C PHE A 69 -3.59 14.22 -12.03
N LYS A 70 -3.81 15.51 -11.84
CA LYS A 70 -3.46 16.18 -10.59
C LYS A 70 -4.20 15.55 -9.42
N ALA A 71 -5.52 15.37 -9.53
CA ALA A 71 -6.33 14.76 -8.48
C ALA A 71 -5.90 13.30 -8.18
N ALA A 72 -5.65 12.49 -9.22
CA ALA A 72 -5.17 11.11 -9.06
C ALA A 72 -3.78 11.05 -8.41
N SER A 73 -2.88 11.97 -8.78
CA SER A 73 -1.53 12.06 -8.23
C SER A 73 -1.54 12.55 -6.78
N GLU A 74 -2.34 13.56 -6.46
CA GLU A 74 -2.56 14.04 -5.09
C GLU A 74 -3.09 12.90 -4.21
N ARG A 75 -4.13 12.19 -4.68
CA ARG A 75 -4.71 11.07 -3.95
C ARG A 75 -3.74 9.91 -3.76
N HIS A 76 -2.97 9.58 -4.79
CA HIS A 76 -1.93 8.57 -4.71
C HIS A 76 -0.81 8.98 -3.73
N ALA A 77 -0.44 10.27 -3.69
CA ALA A 77 0.53 10.79 -2.74
C ALA A 77 0.02 10.72 -1.28
N GLU A 78 -1.26 11.05 -1.03
CA GLU A 78 -1.87 10.89 0.29
C GLU A 78 -1.83 9.44 0.79
N LEU A 79 -2.20 8.49 -0.08
CA LEU A 79 -2.17 7.07 0.26
C LEU A 79 -0.75 6.58 0.48
N LYS A 80 0.21 7.06 -0.32
CA LYS A 80 1.63 6.76 -0.12
C LYS A 80 2.16 7.27 1.22
N ASP A 81 1.81 8.51 1.60
CA ASP A 81 2.21 9.09 2.88
C ASP A 81 1.70 8.27 4.07
N LYS A 82 0.45 7.78 4.00
CA LYS A 82 -0.08 6.83 5.01
C LYS A 82 0.71 5.53 5.09
N ILE A 83 1.12 4.98 3.95
CA ILE A 83 1.96 3.76 3.90
C ILE A 83 3.32 4.06 4.55
N ASP A 84 3.97 5.14 4.16
CA ASP A 84 5.27 5.56 4.71
C ASP A 84 5.19 5.79 6.22
N ALA A 85 4.14 6.46 6.71
CA ALA A 85 3.90 6.64 8.15
C ALA A 85 3.73 5.30 8.88
N ALA A 86 2.91 4.39 8.35
CA ALA A 86 2.72 3.07 8.94
C ALA A 86 3.99 2.20 8.90
N LEU A 87 4.82 2.35 7.87
CA LEU A 87 6.13 1.69 7.79
C LEU A 87 7.11 2.26 8.81
N GLN A 88 7.11 3.57 9.04
CA GLN A 88 7.93 4.21 10.08
C GLN A 88 7.49 3.80 11.48
N ASP A 89 6.20 3.75 11.77
CA ASP A 89 5.68 3.28 13.06
C ASP A 89 6.12 1.83 13.34
N ASN A 90 6.00 0.94 12.34
CA ASN A 90 6.49 -0.44 12.44
C ASN A 90 8.02 -0.52 12.63
N ALA A 91 8.78 0.38 11.99
CA ALA A 91 10.23 0.45 12.18
C ALA A 91 10.60 0.93 13.60
N ILE A 92 9.85 1.86 14.17
CA ILE A 92 10.04 2.37 15.55
C ILE A 92 9.69 1.29 16.58
N GLU A 93 8.59 0.55 16.38
CA GLU A 93 8.25 -0.60 17.24
C GLU A 93 9.31 -1.70 17.15
N SER A 94 9.82 -2.00 15.95
CA SER A 94 10.92 -2.96 15.75
C SER A 94 12.25 -2.51 16.40
N LEU A 95 12.51 -1.21 16.52
CA LEU A 95 13.69 -0.69 17.21
C LEU A 95 13.53 -0.69 18.73
N SER A 96 12.29 -0.51 19.21
CA SER A 96 11.97 -0.53 20.64
C SER A 96 12.06 -1.94 21.25
N ASP A 97 11.80 -2.98 20.46
CA ASP A 97 11.93 -4.39 20.88
C ASP A 97 13.40 -4.81 21.14
N TRP A 98 14.37 -4.15 20.49
CA TRP A 98 15.81 -4.38 20.74
C TRP A 98 16.34 -3.72 22.03
N GLY A 99 15.61 -2.76 22.59
CA GLY A 99 15.99 -2.06 23.84
C GLY A 99 15.64 -2.81 25.13
N GLY A 100 14.82 -3.87 25.05
CA GLY A 100 14.31 -4.61 26.22
C GLY A 100 15.20 -5.75 26.74
N VAL A 101 16.24 -6.15 25.99
CA VAL A 101 17.05 -7.35 26.30
C VAL A 101 18.37 -7.02 27.04
N ALA A 102 18.68 -5.74 27.30
CA ALA A 102 19.94 -5.34 27.95
C ALA A 102 19.84 -5.02 29.45
N ALA A 103 18.91 -5.65 30.19
CA ALA A 103 18.77 -5.40 31.62
C ALA A 103 18.53 -6.66 32.49
N ARG A 104 19.16 -7.80 32.19
CA ARG A 104 19.44 -8.87 33.16
C ARG A 104 20.70 -9.64 32.77
N GLY A 105 21.78 -9.43 33.52
CA GLY A 105 23.06 -10.13 33.39
C GLY A 105 24.16 -9.40 34.12
#